data_AF-A0A5B1BB64-F1
#
_entry.id   AF-A0A5B1BB64-F1
#
_cell.length_a   1.000
_cell.length_b   1.000
_cell.length_c   1.000
_cell.angle_alpha   90.00
_cell.angle_beta   90.00
_cell.angle_gamma   90.00
#
_symmetry.space_group_name_H-M   'P 1'
#
loop_
_entity.id
_entity.type
_entity.pdbx_description
1 polymer ?
#
loop_
_entity_poly.entity_id
_entity_poly.type
_entity_poly.pdbx_seq_one_letter_code
_entity_poly.pdbx_strand_id
1 'polypeptide(L)'
;MNLFIDTNIYLKFYHFTNDELEELSKLIVLLKEEKIKLYIPKQVLNEFKRNREVKIADALKKLKAEKLNNVFPVFCKEYGEYSEMKKAISEYEKNKKELLNKLTVSIESYSLKADMVIKNLFEQANTINYSEDLIEKSKLRYDLGNPPGKKQSYGDALNWESLLVSIENGEDLYFLSDDKDYFSEIDNKQFNKFLENEWQASKKSDIIFYKSLSEFFKDKYPDIKLASELQKDILIDKLEDSGSFKVARTNLNRLFSFNNFTSNQIEKIFRIVCNNNQIYNIGSDFDINYILFSWCDEYCFILSDETTSLFQSRFRKNEYTDDDEDPPF
;
A
#
# COMPACT_ATOMS: atom_id res chain seq x y z
N MET A 1 13.41 -3.76 -5.82
CA MET A 1 12.40 -4.71 -6.35
C MET A 1 11.61 -4.03 -7.45
N ASN A 2 11.47 -4.63 -8.65
CA ASN A 2 10.70 -4.04 -9.75
C ASN A 2 9.28 -4.59 -9.76
N LEU A 3 8.28 -3.73 -9.73
CA LEU A 3 6.87 -4.10 -9.64
C LEU A 3 6.10 -3.56 -10.84
N PHE A 4 5.27 -4.40 -11.43
CA PHE A 4 4.23 -4.02 -12.38
C PHE A 4 2.86 -4.44 -11.82
N ILE A 5 1.87 -3.58 -11.98
CA ILE A 5 0.49 -3.86 -11.61
C ILE A 5 -0.39 -3.53 -12.81
N ASP A 6 -1.15 -4.51 -13.24
CA ASP A 6 -2.09 -4.39 -14.33
C ASP A 6 -3.32 -3.55 -13.96
N THR A 7 -3.95 -2.93 -14.96
CA THR A 7 -5.09 -2.03 -14.80
C THR A 7 -6.23 -2.67 -13.99
N ASN A 8 -6.49 -3.95 -14.23
CA ASN A 8 -7.58 -4.67 -13.59
C ASN A 8 -7.45 -4.72 -12.06
N ILE A 9 -6.23 -4.80 -11.53
CA ILE A 9 -5.97 -4.79 -10.08
C ILE A 9 -6.37 -3.44 -9.48
N TYR A 10 -6.00 -2.33 -10.14
CA TYR A 10 -6.40 -0.99 -9.68
C TYR A 10 -7.92 -0.79 -9.70
N LEU A 11 -8.57 -1.25 -10.76
CA LEU A 11 -10.03 -1.09 -10.93
C LEU A 11 -10.83 -1.87 -9.89
N LYS A 12 -10.29 -2.98 -9.38
CA LYS A 12 -10.96 -3.77 -8.34
C LYS A 12 -11.19 -2.97 -7.05
N PHE A 13 -10.36 -1.97 -6.74
CA PHE A 13 -10.50 -1.14 -5.53
C PHE A 13 -11.79 -0.31 -5.46
N TYR A 14 -12.54 -0.17 -6.56
CA TYR A 14 -13.87 0.46 -6.54
C TYR A 14 -15.01 -0.48 -6.13
N HIS A 15 -14.75 -1.79 -6.04
CA HIS A 15 -15.70 -2.79 -5.57
C HIS A 15 -15.45 -3.26 -4.14
N PHE A 16 -14.37 -2.76 -3.53
CA PHE A 16 -13.73 -3.35 -2.38
C PHE A 16 -13.91 -2.53 -1.11
N THR A 17 -13.61 -3.17 0.02
CA THR A 17 -13.80 -2.63 1.37
C THR A 17 -12.67 -1.68 1.78
N ASN A 18 -12.82 -1.01 2.92
CA ASN A 18 -11.76 -0.14 3.46
C ASN A 18 -10.46 -0.91 3.75
N ASP A 19 -10.55 -2.19 4.10
CA ASP A 19 -9.38 -3.01 4.48
C ASP A 19 -8.47 -3.29 3.28
N GLU A 20 -9.02 -3.37 2.06
CA GLU A 20 -8.23 -3.59 0.85
C GLU A 20 -7.45 -2.33 0.44
N LEU A 21 -7.96 -1.12 0.74
CA LEU A 21 -7.22 0.14 0.53
C LEU A 21 -5.97 0.23 1.40
N GLU A 22 -5.88 -0.54 2.48
CA GLU A 22 -4.68 -0.60 3.31
C GLU A 22 -3.48 -1.20 2.54
N GLU A 23 -3.72 -2.17 1.65
CA GLU A 23 -2.66 -2.77 0.82
C GLU A 23 -2.07 -1.74 -0.15
N LEU A 24 -2.89 -0.84 -0.71
CA LEU A 24 -2.39 0.29 -1.50
C LEU A 24 -1.57 1.27 -0.65
N SER A 25 -1.99 1.53 0.58
CA SER A 25 -1.25 2.39 1.50
C SER A 25 0.12 1.80 1.86
N LYS A 26 0.21 0.48 2.10
CA LYS A 26 1.49 -0.21 2.31
C LYS A 26 2.40 -0.06 1.10
N LEU A 27 1.85 -0.18 -0.11
CA LEU A 27 2.64 -0.04 -1.34
C LEU A 27 3.22 1.37 -1.48
N ILE A 28 2.46 2.41 -1.13
CA ILE A 28 2.95 3.79 -1.11
C ILE A 28 4.14 3.93 -0.14
N VAL A 29 4.10 3.30 1.04
CA VAL A 29 5.22 3.32 1.98
C VAL A 29 6.46 2.68 1.35
N LEU A 30 6.32 1.52 0.70
CA LEU A 30 7.43 0.83 0.04
C LEU A 30 8.05 1.63 -1.12
N LEU A 31 7.24 2.42 -1.84
CA LEU A 31 7.73 3.31 -2.89
C LEU A 31 8.51 4.49 -2.32
N LYS A 32 7.98 5.17 -1.30
CA LYS A 32 8.66 6.30 -0.64
C LYS A 32 10.00 5.91 -0.03
N GLU A 33 10.08 4.69 0.49
CA GLU A 33 11.28 4.15 1.12
C GLU A 33 12.21 3.46 0.10
N GLU A 34 11.93 3.60 -1.21
CA GLU A 34 12.71 3.08 -2.34
C GLU A 34 12.94 1.55 -2.31
N LYS A 35 12.14 0.82 -1.54
CA LYS A 35 12.19 -0.65 -1.47
C LYS A 35 11.65 -1.28 -2.75
N ILE A 36 10.70 -0.60 -3.40
CA ILE A 36 10.08 -1.01 -4.67
C ILE A 36 10.21 0.12 -5.69
N LYS A 37 10.40 -0.25 -6.96
CA LYS A 37 10.22 0.60 -8.15
C LYS A 37 8.96 0.13 -8.88
N LEU A 38 7.90 0.94 -8.88
CA LEU A 38 6.66 0.62 -9.60
C LEU A 38 6.72 1.16 -11.02
N TYR A 39 6.58 0.29 -12.02
CA TYR A 39 6.57 0.64 -13.43
C TYR A 39 5.13 0.72 -13.94
N ILE A 40 4.78 1.85 -14.57
CA ILE A 40 3.44 2.06 -15.11
C ILE A 40 3.55 2.51 -16.57
N PRO A 41 3.30 1.60 -17.53
CA PRO A 41 3.07 1.97 -18.91
C PRO A 41 1.93 2.99 -19.04
N LYS A 42 2.08 3.94 -19.97
CA LYS A 42 1.03 4.94 -20.26
C LYS A 42 -0.31 4.30 -20.63
N GLN A 43 -0.26 3.10 -21.19
CA GLN A 43 -1.45 2.32 -21.52
C GLN A 43 -2.26 1.93 -20.28
N VAL A 44 -1.61 1.49 -19.18
CA VAL A 44 -2.28 1.22 -17.89
C VAL A 44 -3.01 2.46 -17.37
N LEU A 45 -2.37 3.64 -17.40
CA LEU A 45 -3.00 4.90 -16.98
C LEU A 45 -4.25 5.23 -17.80
N ASN A 46 -4.16 5.03 -19.11
CA ASN A 46 -5.26 5.34 -20.03
C ASN A 46 -6.40 4.33 -19.89
N GLU A 47 -6.10 3.04 -19.74
CA GLU A 47 -7.10 2.01 -19.46
C GLU A 47 -7.81 2.25 -18.13
N PHE A 48 -7.07 2.62 -17.08
CA PHE A 48 -7.64 2.97 -15.79
C PHE A 48 -8.65 4.11 -15.94
N LYS A 49 -8.26 5.21 -16.62
CA LYS A 49 -9.14 6.35 -16.87
C LYS A 49 -10.39 5.99 -17.66
N ARG A 50 -10.26 5.20 -18.74
CA ARG A 50 -11.41 4.76 -19.55
C ARG A 50 -12.39 3.88 -18.79
N ASN A 51 -11.87 3.00 -17.93
CA ASN A 51 -12.68 1.98 -17.28
C ASN A 51 -13.16 2.37 -15.88
N ARG A 52 -12.62 3.44 -15.28
CA ARG A 52 -12.97 3.91 -13.93
C ARG A 52 -14.48 4.10 -13.76
N GLU A 53 -15.10 4.91 -14.60
CA GLU A 53 -16.53 5.22 -14.46
C GLU A 53 -17.41 3.98 -14.65
N VAL A 54 -17.04 3.10 -15.58
CA VAL A 54 -17.76 1.83 -15.82
C VAL A 54 -17.76 0.97 -14.56
N LYS A 55 -16.62 0.87 -13.87
CA LYS A 55 -16.49 0.07 -12.64
C LYS A 55 -17.24 0.68 -11.45
N ILE A 56 -17.14 1.99 -11.28
CA ILE A 56 -17.91 2.72 -10.27
C ILE A 56 -19.42 2.57 -10.53
N ALA A 57 -19.86 2.74 -11.78
CA ALA A 57 -21.25 2.60 -12.15
C ALA A 57 -21.77 1.19 -11.84
N ASP A 58 -20.97 0.16 -12.09
CA ASP A 58 -21.30 -1.21 -11.76
C ASP A 58 -21.45 -1.45 -10.25
N ALA A 59 -20.54 -0.89 -9.43
CA ALA A 59 -20.65 -0.91 -7.98
C ALA A 59 -21.92 -0.20 -7.47
N LEU A 60 -22.28 0.94 -8.08
CA LEU A 60 -23.47 1.72 -7.71
C LEU A 60 -24.80 1.08 -8.12
N LYS A 61 -24.83 0.18 -9.11
CA LYS A 61 -26.09 -0.45 -9.58
C LYS A 61 -26.83 -1.12 -8.43
N LYS A 62 -26.13 -1.86 -7.57
CA LYS A 62 -26.72 -2.57 -6.43
C LYS A 62 -27.37 -1.60 -5.45
N LEU A 63 -26.62 -0.56 -5.06
CA LEU A 63 -27.12 0.47 -4.15
C LEU A 63 -28.34 1.21 -4.74
N LYS A 64 -28.32 1.54 -6.04
CA LYS A 64 -29.46 2.21 -6.69
C LYS A 64 -30.69 1.30 -6.77
N ALA A 65 -30.51 0.02 -7.05
CA ALA A 65 -31.60 -0.95 -7.21
C ALA A 65 -32.25 -1.36 -5.87
N GLU A 66 -31.51 -1.36 -4.77
CA GLU A 66 -32.00 -1.75 -3.44
C GLU A 66 -33.14 -0.84 -2.99
N LYS A 67 -34.30 -1.40 -2.64
CA LYS A 67 -35.43 -0.64 -2.10
C LYS A 67 -36.00 -1.40 -0.92
N LEU A 68 -36.24 -0.70 0.18
CA LEU A 68 -36.95 -1.30 1.30
C LEU A 68 -38.41 -1.53 0.91
N ASN A 69 -38.97 -2.67 1.30
CA ASN A 69 -40.39 -2.91 1.11
C ASN A 69 -41.19 -1.90 1.94
N ASN A 70 -42.07 -1.16 1.28
CA ASN A 70 -42.88 -0.11 1.89
C ASN A 70 -44.39 -0.43 1.84
N VAL A 71 -44.74 -1.64 1.41
CA VAL A 71 -46.11 -2.13 1.29
C VAL A 71 -46.40 -3.09 2.45
N PHE A 72 -47.43 -2.75 3.22
CA PHE A 72 -47.85 -3.49 4.40
C PHE A 72 -49.36 -3.74 4.35
N PRO A 73 -49.85 -4.87 4.89
CA PRO A 73 -51.27 -5.09 5.09
C PRO A 73 -51.93 -3.99 5.94
N VAL A 74 -53.20 -3.71 5.68
CA VAL A 74 -53.92 -2.60 6.32
C VAL A 74 -54.00 -2.75 7.84
N PHE A 75 -54.17 -3.99 8.34
CA PHE A 75 -54.27 -4.28 9.78
C PHE A 75 -53.00 -3.92 10.56
N CYS A 76 -51.85 -3.75 9.92
CA CYS A 76 -50.62 -3.33 10.60
C CYS A 76 -50.72 -1.91 11.15
N LYS A 77 -51.61 -1.05 10.62
CA LYS A 77 -51.77 0.35 11.05
C LYS A 77 -52.25 0.51 12.49
N GLU A 78 -52.79 -0.54 13.09
CA GLU A 78 -53.29 -0.54 14.47
C GLU A 78 -52.16 -0.65 15.51
N TYR A 79 -50.94 -0.97 15.07
CA TYR A 79 -49.78 -1.20 15.92
C TYR A 79 -48.81 0.01 15.86
N GLY A 80 -48.23 0.39 16.99
CA GLY A 80 -47.32 1.56 17.08
C GLY A 80 -46.06 1.39 16.24
N GLU A 81 -45.56 0.16 16.16
CA GLU A 81 -44.38 -0.27 15.41
C GLU A 81 -44.51 0.05 13.91
N TYR A 82 -45.74 0.05 13.37
CA TYR A 82 -45.97 0.44 11.98
C TYR A 82 -45.50 1.87 11.68
N SER A 83 -45.75 2.80 12.61
CA SER A 83 -45.30 4.19 12.46
C SER A 83 -43.78 4.28 12.51
N GLU A 84 -43.15 3.54 13.41
CA GLU A 84 -41.69 3.48 13.54
C GLU A 84 -41.03 2.91 12.29
N MET A 85 -41.55 1.79 11.76
CA MET A 85 -41.08 1.20 10.51
C MET A 85 -41.21 2.17 9.33
N LYS A 86 -42.35 2.86 9.20
CA LYS A 86 -42.54 3.87 8.14
C LYS A 86 -41.52 5.03 8.26
N LYS A 87 -41.25 5.50 9.47
CA LYS A 87 -40.25 6.54 9.73
C LYS A 87 -38.85 6.07 9.36
N ALA A 88 -38.45 4.88 9.80
CA ALA A 88 -37.15 4.29 9.49
C ALA A 88 -36.95 4.10 7.97
N ILE A 89 -37.97 3.62 7.25
CA ILE A 89 -37.92 3.51 5.78
C ILE A 89 -37.74 4.88 5.13
N SER A 90 -38.47 5.89 5.59
CA SER A 90 -38.37 7.26 5.06
C SER A 90 -36.99 7.87 5.33
N GLU A 91 -36.42 7.66 6.52
CA GLU A 91 -35.08 8.12 6.87
C GLU A 91 -34.00 7.40 6.06
N TYR A 92 -34.13 6.08 5.88
CA TYR A 92 -33.25 5.30 5.01
C TYR A 92 -33.25 5.86 3.57
N GLU A 93 -34.42 6.06 2.96
CA GLU A 93 -34.52 6.58 1.58
C GLU A 93 -33.96 8.01 1.47
N LYS A 94 -34.18 8.86 2.49
CA LYS A 94 -33.58 10.20 2.57
C LYS A 94 -32.05 10.12 2.62
N ASN A 95 -31.50 9.37 3.58
CA ASN A 95 -30.05 9.22 3.76
C ASN A 95 -29.39 8.58 2.53
N LYS A 96 -30.05 7.61 1.91
CA LYS A 96 -29.61 6.98 0.66
C LYS A 96 -29.51 8.00 -0.47
N LYS A 97 -30.53 8.85 -0.65
CA LYS A 97 -30.52 9.90 -1.67
C LYS A 97 -29.40 10.91 -1.41
N GLU A 98 -29.22 11.35 -0.16
CA GLU A 98 -28.14 12.25 0.21
C GLU A 98 -26.76 11.64 -0.04
N LEU A 99 -26.57 10.36 0.31
CA LEU A 99 -25.35 9.62 0.03
C LEU A 99 -25.08 9.54 -1.47
N LEU A 100 -26.08 9.19 -2.28
CA LEU A 100 -25.94 9.13 -3.74
C LEU A 100 -25.56 10.49 -4.34
N ASN A 101 -26.12 11.59 -3.84
CA ASN A 101 -25.75 12.93 -4.27
C ASN A 101 -24.29 13.26 -3.93
N LYS A 102 -23.86 12.97 -2.69
CA LYS A 102 -22.46 13.14 -2.26
C LYS A 102 -21.50 12.30 -3.11
N LEU A 103 -21.85 11.05 -3.36
CA LEU A 103 -21.05 10.14 -4.20
C LEU A 103 -20.92 10.67 -5.63
N THR A 104 -22.00 11.16 -6.24
CA THR A 104 -21.94 11.76 -7.59
C THR A 104 -20.93 12.91 -7.63
N VAL A 105 -20.98 13.84 -6.67
CA VAL A 105 -20.01 14.95 -6.57
C VAL A 105 -18.59 14.41 -6.42
N SER A 106 -18.37 13.41 -5.56
CA SER A 106 -17.04 12.81 -5.38
C SER A 106 -16.51 12.08 -6.61
N ILE A 107 -17.40 11.42 -7.37
CA ILE A 107 -17.05 10.68 -8.60
C ILE A 107 -16.63 11.66 -9.70
N GLU A 108 -17.40 12.73 -9.90
CA GLU A 108 -17.13 13.79 -10.88
C GLU A 108 -15.85 14.57 -10.56
N SER A 109 -15.59 14.82 -9.27
CA SER A 109 -14.40 15.53 -8.80
C SER A 109 -13.16 14.65 -8.58
N TYR A 110 -13.22 13.35 -8.87
CA TYR A 110 -12.13 12.39 -8.62
C TYR A 110 -11.62 12.42 -7.17
N SER A 111 -12.53 12.53 -6.20
CA SER A 111 -12.22 12.68 -4.77
C SER A 111 -12.66 11.49 -3.92
N LEU A 112 -13.00 10.34 -4.53
CA LEU A 112 -13.17 9.12 -3.75
C LEU A 112 -11.84 8.74 -3.09
N LYS A 113 -11.91 8.07 -1.94
CA LYS A 113 -10.70 7.60 -1.24
C LYS A 113 -9.79 6.77 -2.13
N ALA A 114 -10.36 5.86 -2.93
CA ALA A 114 -9.62 5.06 -3.91
C ALA A 114 -8.94 5.94 -4.98
N ASP A 115 -9.60 6.99 -5.48
CA ASP A 115 -9.01 7.93 -6.46
C ASP A 115 -7.74 8.58 -5.90
N MET A 116 -7.83 9.09 -4.68
CA MET A 116 -6.73 9.82 -4.04
C MET A 116 -5.53 8.91 -3.81
N VAL A 117 -5.75 7.69 -3.33
CA VAL A 117 -4.69 6.72 -3.06
C VAL A 117 -4.02 6.26 -4.36
N ILE A 118 -4.81 5.89 -5.37
CA ILE A 118 -4.27 5.45 -6.68
C ILE A 118 -3.56 6.60 -7.38
N LYS A 119 -4.08 7.83 -7.32
CA LYS A 119 -3.40 9.01 -7.87
C LYS A 119 -2.03 9.21 -7.23
N ASN A 120 -1.96 9.18 -5.90
CA ASN A 120 -0.70 9.32 -5.16
C ASN A 120 0.30 8.21 -5.52
N LEU A 121 -0.18 6.98 -5.74
CA LEU A 121 0.63 5.88 -6.21
C LEU A 121 1.21 6.15 -7.61
N PHE A 122 0.36 6.60 -8.55
CA PHE A 122 0.78 6.89 -9.93
C PHE A 122 1.77 8.05 -10.00
N GLU A 123 1.65 9.06 -9.14
CA GLU A 123 2.59 10.19 -9.05
C GLU A 123 4.00 9.77 -8.60
N GLN A 124 4.11 8.67 -7.84
CA GLN A 124 5.39 8.13 -7.38
C GLN A 124 5.95 7.02 -8.28
N ALA A 125 5.21 6.61 -9.30
CA ALA A 125 5.59 5.50 -10.17
C ALA A 125 6.50 5.95 -11.33
N ASN A 126 7.33 5.02 -11.81
CA ASN A 126 8.10 5.16 -13.03
C ASN A 126 7.18 5.00 -14.24
N THR A 127 6.69 6.13 -14.74
CA THR A 127 5.79 6.14 -15.91
C THR A 127 6.57 5.91 -17.19
N ILE A 128 6.18 4.90 -17.97
CA ILE A 128 6.77 4.61 -19.28
C ILE A 128 5.85 5.21 -20.35
N ASN A 129 6.33 6.29 -20.99
CA ASN A 129 5.57 6.98 -22.03
C ASN A 129 5.57 6.21 -23.35
N TYR A 130 4.59 6.51 -24.19
CA TYR A 130 4.58 6.00 -25.55
C TYR A 130 5.79 6.53 -26.34
N SER A 131 6.36 5.65 -27.15
CA SER A 131 7.28 5.99 -28.23
C SER A 131 6.81 5.32 -29.51
N GLU A 132 7.23 5.86 -30.66
CA GLU A 132 6.92 5.26 -31.96
C GLU A 132 7.43 3.81 -32.02
N ASP A 133 8.67 3.58 -31.58
CA ASP A 133 9.28 2.24 -31.49
C ASP A 133 8.46 1.26 -30.62
N LEU A 134 8.01 1.69 -29.43
CA LEU A 134 7.17 0.84 -28.57
C LEU A 134 5.83 0.49 -29.25
N ILE A 135 5.19 1.48 -29.88
CA ILE A 135 3.93 1.27 -30.59
C ILE A 135 4.12 0.29 -31.75
N GLU A 136 5.18 0.45 -32.54
CA GLU A 136 5.50 -0.42 -33.67
C GLU A 136 5.79 -1.86 -33.23
N LYS A 137 6.61 -2.05 -32.20
CA LYS A 137 6.88 -3.38 -31.61
C LYS A 137 5.60 -4.04 -31.11
N SER A 138 4.73 -3.28 -30.47
CA SER A 138 3.47 -3.78 -29.92
C SER A 138 2.50 -4.21 -31.02
N LYS A 139 2.41 -3.42 -32.10
CA LYS A 139 1.62 -3.77 -33.29
C LYS A 139 2.19 -5.02 -33.96
N LEU A 140 3.51 -5.08 -34.16
CA LEU A 140 4.15 -6.24 -34.76
C LEU A 140 3.92 -7.51 -33.92
N ARG A 141 4.07 -7.44 -32.58
CA ARG A 141 3.75 -8.54 -31.66
C ARG A 141 2.31 -9.02 -31.86
N TYR A 142 1.36 -8.08 -31.88
CA TYR A 142 -0.05 -8.36 -32.08
C TYR A 142 -0.32 -9.01 -33.46
N ASP A 143 0.24 -8.45 -34.54
CA ASP A 143 0.05 -8.92 -35.92
C ASP A 143 0.64 -10.32 -36.14
N LEU A 144 1.74 -10.64 -35.44
CA LEU A 144 2.34 -11.98 -35.42
C LEU A 144 1.58 -12.98 -34.54
N GLY A 145 0.61 -12.51 -33.75
CA GLY A 145 -0.16 -13.34 -32.82
C GLY A 145 0.62 -13.79 -31.59
N ASN A 146 1.69 -13.08 -31.24
CA ASN A 146 2.46 -13.35 -30.02
C ASN A 146 1.69 -12.80 -28.80
N PRO A 147 1.62 -13.54 -27.68
CA PRO A 147 1.01 -13.02 -26.44
C PRO A 147 1.83 -11.83 -25.88
N PRO A 148 1.30 -11.02 -24.95
CA PRO A 148 -0.04 -11.11 -24.37
C PRO A 148 -1.11 -10.39 -25.21
N GLY A 149 -2.37 -10.80 -25.03
CA GLY A 149 -3.54 -10.18 -25.62
C GLY A 149 -4.39 -11.10 -26.51
N LYS A 150 -5.62 -10.67 -26.80
CA LYS A 150 -6.56 -11.31 -27.73
C LYS A 150 -6.83 -10.44 -28.97
N LYS A 151 -7.51 -11.02 -29.98
CA LYS A 151 -7.75 -10.50 -31.36
C LYS A 151 -8.49 -9.14 -31.52
N GLN A 152 -8.40 -8.19 -30.59
CA GLN A 152 -9.09 -6.90 -30.69
C GLN A 152 -8.29 -5.70 -30.16
N SER A 153 -7.20 -5.91 -29.42
CA SER A 153 -6.43 -4.83 -28.79
C SER A 153 -4.96 -5.22 -28.70
N TYR A 154 -4.08 -4.25 -28.94
CA TYR A 154 -2.64 -4.36 -28.69
C TYR A 154 -2.23 -3.69 -27.36
N GLY A 155 -3.19 -3.38 -26.49
CA GLY A 155 -2.94 -2.75 -25.19
C GLY A 155 -2.01 -3.57 -24.30
N ASP A 156 -2.28 -4.87 -24.16
CA ASP A 156 -1.43 -5.79 -23.39
C ASP A 156 -0.05 -5.97 -24.01
N ALA A 157 0.01 -6.08 -25.34
CA ALA A 157 1.27 -6.07 -26.07
C ALA A 157 2.09 -4.81 -25.75
N LEU A 158 1.45 -3.65 -25.68
CA LEU A 158 2.11 -2.38 -25.34
C LEU A 158 2.55 -2.29 -23.89
N ASN A 159 1.77 -2.82 -22.94
CA ASN A 159 2.20 -2.95 -21.55
C ASN A 159 3.46 -3.82 -21.47
N TRP A 160 3.46 -4.97 -22.13
CA TRP A 160 4.56 -5.92 -22.12
C TRP A 160 5.84 -5.38 -22.76
N GLU A 161 5.75 -4.82 -23.97
CA GLU A 161 6.89 -4.19 -24.65
C GLU A 161 7.48 -3.04 -23.82
N SER A 162 6.62 -2.27 -23.15
CA SER A 162 7.07 -1.20 -22.25
C SER A 162 7.94 -1.75 -21.12
N LEU A 163 7.55 -2.88 -20.51
CA LEU A 163 8.31 -3.53 -19.43
C LEU A 163 9.64 -4.12 -19.95
N LEU A 164 9.61 -4.77 -21.12
CA LEU A 164 10.80 -5.31 -21.78
C LEU A 164 11.83 -4.24 -22.14
N VAL A 165 11.44 -2.98 -22.35
CA VAL A 165 12.42 -1.91 -22.62
C VAL A 165 12.90 -1.23 -21.34
N SER A 166 12.07 -1.17 -20.30
CA SER A 166 12.31 -0.27 -19.16
C SER A 166 13.02 -0.90 -17.95
N ILE A 167 12.96 -2.22 -17.82
CA ILE A 167 13.58 -2.93 -16.68
C ILE A 167 14.99 -3.38 -17.05
N GLU A 168 15.94 -3.24 -16.14
CA GLU A 168 17.34 -3.60 -16.38
C GLU A 168 17.53 -5.13 -16.45
N ASN A 169 18.56 -5.56 -17.17
CA ASN A 169 18.88 -6.98 -17.29
C ASN A 169 19.42 -7.52 -15.96
N GLY A 170 19.00 -8.72 -15.58
CA GLY A 170 19.37 -9.37 -14.33
C GLY A 170 18.50 -8.98 -13.14
N GLU A 171 17.52 -8.08 -13.31
CA GLU A 171 16.58 -7.71 -12.26
C GLU A 171 15.23 -8.40 -12.43
N ASP A 172 14.76 -9.07 -11.37
CA ASP A 172 13.47 -9.78 -11.38
C ASP A 172 12.29 -8.82 -11.45
N LEU A 173 11.21 -9.28 -12.10
CA LEU A 173 9.95 -8.56 -12.21
C LEU A 173 8.86 -9.21 -11.37
N TYR A 174 8.26 -8.42 -10.48
CA TYR A 174 7.08 -8.76 -9.72
C TYR A 174 5.85 -8.31 -10.51
N PHE A 175 5.05 -9.26 -10.98
CA PHE A 175 3.97 -9.01 -11.92
C PHE A 175 2.61 -9.29 -11.27
N LEU A 176 1.77 -8.27 -11.14
CA LEU A 176 0.44 -8.38 -10.54
C LEU A 176 -0.63 -8.21 -11.61
N SER A 177 -1.38 -9.27 -11.90
CA SER A 177 -2.55 -9.21 -12.78
C SER A 177 -3.53 -10.33 -12.48
N ASP A 178 -4.82 -10.06 -12.61
CA ASP A 178 -5.86 -11.10 -12.67
C ASP A 178 -6.40 -11.32 -14.09
N ASP A 179 -5.64 -10.90 -15.12
CA ASP A 179 -6.03 -11.07 -16.52
C ASP A 179 -5.49 -12.37 -17.07
N LYS A 180 -6.39 -13.17 -17.64
CA LYS A 180 -6.10 -14.48 -18.21
C LYS A 180 -5.10 -14.41 -19.37
N ASP A 181 -4.92 -13.25 -19.99
CA ASP A 181 -3.97 -13.07 -21.09
C ASP A 181 -2.51 -13.21 -20.65
N TYR A 182 -2.23 -13.09 -19.34
CA TYR A 182 -0.90 -13.33 -18.76
C TYR A 182 -0.75 -14.70 -18.10
N PHE A 183 -1.77 -15.56 -18.14
CA PHE A 183 -1.76 -16.84 -17.45
C PHE A 183 -1.33 -17.99 -18.37
N SER A 184 -0.88 -19.09 -17.76
CA SER A 184 -0.80 -20.37 -18.44
C SER A 184 -2.20 -20.92 -18.72
N GLU A 185 -2.41 -21.42 -19.94
CA GLU A 185 -3.67 -22.07 -20.33
C GLU A 185 -3.89 -23.40 -19.60
N ILE A 186 -2.81 -24.02 -19.09
CA ILE A 186 -2.85 -25.31 -18.38
C ILE A 186 -3.16 -25.09 -16.89
N ASP A 187 -2.46 -24.15 -16.26
CA ASP A 187 -2.63 -23.80 -14.86
C ASP A 187 -2.75 -22.29 -14.72
N ASN A 188 -3.97 -21.82 -14.45
CA ASN A 188 -4.26 -20.40 -14.31
C ASN A 188 -3.56 -19.73 -13.11
N LYS A 189 -2.88 -20.50 -12.24
CA LYS A 189 -2.05 -19.96 -11.16
C LYS A 189 -0.63 -19.62 -11.61
N GLN A 190 -0.21 -20.12 -12.77
CA GLN A 190 1.12 -19.89 -13.32
C GLN A 190 1.08 -18.80 -14.37
N PHE A 191 2.21 -18.11 -14.54
CA PHE A 191 2.40 -17.14 -15.61
C PHE A 191 2.44 -17.82 -16.98
N ASN A 192 2.14 -17.07 -18.03
CA ASN A 192 2.19 -17.57 -19.39
C ASN A 192 3.63 -17.99 -19.76
N LYS A 193 3.83 -19.26 -20.12
CA LYS A 193 5.17 -19.81 -20.33
C LYS A 193 5.92 -19.18 -21.51
N PHE A 194 5.20 -18.71 -22.53
CA PHE A 194 5.82 -17.99 -23.66
C PHE A 194 6.44 -16.68 -23.16
N LEU A 195 5.68 -15.89 -22.40
CA LEU A 195 6.12 -14.61 -21.85
C LEU A 195 7.26 -14.79 -20.84
N GLU A 196 7.16 -15.80 -19.98
CA GLU A 196 8.21 -16.13 -19.01
C GLU A 196 9.53 -16.50 -19.70
N ASN A 197 9.48 -17.34 -20.74
CA ASN A 197 10.67 -17.72 -21.50
C ASN A 197 11.25 -16.53 -22.27
N GLU A 198 10.40 -15.68 -22.86
CA GLU A 198 10.84 -14.46 -23.54
C GLU A 198 11.52 -13.49 -22.58
N TRP A 199 10.95 -13.33 -21.37
CA TRP A 199 11.52 -12.51 -20.32
C TRP A 199 12.89 -13.03 -19.90
N GLN A 200 13.00 -14.32 -19.55
CA GLN A 200 14.29 -14.91 -19.20
C GLN A 200 15.34 -14.78 -20.31
N ALA A 201 14.95 -14.97 -21.57
CA ALA A 201 15.87 -14.83 -22.70
C ALA A 201 16.35 -13.38 -22.89
N SER A 202 15.45 -12.41 -22.73
CA SER A 202 15.72 -11.00 -22.97
C SER A 202 16.39 -10.30 -21.79
N LYS A 203 15.95 -10.64 -20.58
CA LYS A 203 16.31 -9.97 -19.32
C LYS A 203 17.26 -10.76 -18.44
N LYS A 204 17.37 -12.08 -18.63
CA LYS A 204 18.20 -12.94 -17.77
C LYS A 204 17.82 -12.85 -16.29
N SER A 205 16.52 -12.73 -16.03
CA SER A 205 15.91 -12.65 -14.70
C SER A 205 14.55 -13.32 -14.70
N ASP A 206 13.92 -13.43 -13.54
CA ASP A 206 12.67 -14.16 -13.37
C ASP A 206 11.45 -13.25 -13.25
N ILE A 207 10.27 -13.81 -13.55
CA ILE A 207 8.97 -13.20 -13.26
C ILE A 207 8.37 -13.87 -12.04
N ILE A 208 8.06 -13.09 -11.02
CA ILE A 208 7.32 -13.53 -9.84
C ILE A 208 5.89 -13.01 -9.96
N PHE A 209 4.95 -13.93 -10.20
CA PHE A 209 3.58 -13.60 -10.56
C PHE A 209 2.60 -13.72 -9.38
N TYR A 210 1.70 -12.74 -9.23
CA TYR A 210 0.64 -12.70 -8.21
C TYR A 210 -0.68 -12.24 -8.83
N LYS A 211 -1.82 -12.73 -8.30
CA LYS A 211 -3.15 -12.33 -8.78
C LYS A 211 -3.75 -11.14 -8.05
N SER A 212 -3.17 -10.76 -6.93
CA SER A 212 -3.63 -9.64 -6.12
C SER A 212 -2.51 -9.03 -5.29
N LEU A 213 -2.73 -7.79 -4.82
CA LEU A 213 -1.84 -7.15 -3.86
C LEU A 213 -1.79 -7.92 -2.53
N SER A 214 -2.90 -8.47 -2.06
CA SER A 214 -2.94 -9.25 -0.82
C SER A 214 -2.05 -10.51 -0.89
N GLU A 215 -2.02 -11.20 -2.03
CA GLU A 215 -1.11 -12.34 -2.24
C GLU A 215 0.35 -11.89 -2.21
N PHE A 216 0.67 -10.78 -2.88
CA PHE A 216 2.02 -10.19 -2.87
C PHE A 216 2.47 -9.82 -1.45
N PHE A 217 1.63 -9.13 -0.67
CA PHE A 217 1.99 -8.76 0.70
C PHE A 217 2.06 -9.97 1.62
N LYS A 218 1.18 -10.97 1.46
CA LYS A 218 1.26 -12.20 2.25
C LYS A 218 2.56 -12.97 2.03
N ASP A 219 3.10 -12.96 0.80
CA ASP A 219 4.36 -13.64 0.48
C ASP A 219 5.58 -12.82 0.93
N LYS A 220 5.63 -11.52 0.63
CA LYS A 220 6.82 -10.69 0.86
C LYS A 220 6.86 -9.98 2.21
N TYR A 221 5.70 -9.80 2.83
CA TYR A 221 5.49 -8.98 4.02
C TYR A 221 4.42 -9.62 4.94
N PRO A 222 4.53 -10.90 5.30
CA PRO A 222 3.46 -11.67 5.97
C PRO A 222 3.00 -11.10 7.30
N ASP A 223 3.91 -10.45 8.03
CA ASP A 223 3.67 -9.92 9.38
C ASP A 223 3.09 -8.49 9.39
N ILE A 224 3.04 -7.84 8.23
CA ILE A 224 2.63 -6.44 8.10
C ILE A 224 1.13 -6.34 7.83
N LYS A 225 0.39 -5.86 8.83
CA LYS A 225 -1.06 -5.64 8.71
C LYS A 225 -1.39 -4.23 8.29
N LEU A 226 -0.65 -3.24 8.78
CA LEU A 226 -0.89 -1.83 8.50
C LEU A 226 0.32 -1.15 7.84
N ALA A 227 0.06 -0.17 7.00
CA ALA A 227 1.07 0.68 6.39
C ALA A 227 1.85 1.50 7.43
N SER A 228 1.21 1.88 8.53
CA SER A 228 1.86 2.55 9.65
C SER A 228 2.82 1.62 10.41
N GLU A 229 2.50 0.34 10.53
CA GLU A 229 3.40 -0.67 11.11
C GLU A 229 4.61 -0.88 10.19
N LEU A 230 4.39 -1.00 8.88
CA LEU A 230 5.46 -1.10 7.90
C LEU A 230 6.42 0.09 7.95
N GLN A 231 5.87 1.30 8.06
CA GLN A 231 6.69 2.50 8.15
C GLN A 231 7.57 2.51 9.41
N LYS A 232 7.05 2.02 10.54
CA LYS A 232 7.83 1.83 11.76
C LYS A 232 8.92 0.78 11.56
N ASP A 233 8.59 -0.39 11.02
CA ASP A 233 9.55 -1.48 10.81
C ASP A 233 10.72 -1.04 9.92
N ILE A 234 10.45 -0.36 8.80
CA ILE A 234 11.50 0.19 7.93
C ILE A 234 12.39 1.18 8.68
N LEU A 235 11.79 2.01 9.55
CA LEU A 235 12.56 2.99 10.31
C LEU A 235 13.36 2.34 11.45
N ILE A 236 12.87 1.24 12.03
CA ILE A 236 13.60 0.41 12.99
C ILE A 236 14.82 -0.24 12.30
N ASP A 237 14.65 -0.77 11.09
CA ASP A 237 15.77 -1.31 10.30
C ASP A 237 16.81 -0.21 9.99
N LYS A 238 16.36 1.00 9.63
CA LYS A 238 17.26 2.15 9.42
C LYS A 238 17.99 2.57 10.70
N LEU A 239 17.36 2.43 11.86
CA LEU A 239 18.00 2.66 13.15
C LEU A 239 19.11 1.61 13.38
N GLU A 240 18.84 0.35 13.08
CA GLU A 240 19.82 -0.75 13.17
C GLU A 240 21.05 -0.48 12.30
N ASP A 241 20.83 -0.08 11.04
CA ASP A 241 21.87 0.21 10.05
C ASP A 241 22.53 1.59 10.22
N SER A 242 22.23 2.32 11.32
CA SER A 242 22.76 3.67 11.52
C SER A 242 24.28 3.66 11.70
N GLY A 243 24.99 4.16 10.68
CA GLY A 243 26.45 4.24 10.63
C GLY A 243 27.08 5.54 11.15
N SER A 244 26.27 6.49 11.66
CA SER A 244 26.78 7.73 12.26
C SER A 244 25.85 8.27 13.34
N PHE A 245 26.39 9.08 14.26
CA PHE A 245 25.63 9.75 15.32
C PHE A 245 24.46 10.57 14.80
N LYS A 246 24.68 11.34 13.72
CA LYS A 246 23.63 12.17 13.10
C LYS A 246 22.48 11.31 12.57
N VAL A 247 22.79 10.21 11.89
CA VAL A 247 21.78 9.30 11.33
C VAL A 247 21.02 8.57 12.44
N ALA A 248 21.74 8.04 13.44
CA ALA A 248 21.14 7.39 14.60
C ALA A 248 20.16 8.32 15.33
N ARG A 249 20.61 9.55 15.67
CA ARG A 249 19.78 10.57 16.32
C ARG A 249 18.55 10.93 15.48
N THR A 250 18.71 11.10 14.17
CA THR A 250 17.59 11.41 13.27
C THR A 250 16.55 10.29 13.25
N ASN A 251 16.99 9.03 13.11
CA ASN A 251 16.11 7.88 13.07
C ASN A 251 15.37 7.68 14.41
N LEU A 252 16.08 7.84 15.53
CA LEU A 252 15.49 7.73 16.87
C LEU A 252 14.41 8.80 17.10
N ASN A 253 14.69 10.06 16.77
CA ASN A 253 13.71 11.16 16.87
C ASN A 253 12.48 10.91 15.97
N ARG A 254 12.69 10.40 14.75
CA ARG A 254 11.58 10.05 13.87
C ARG A 254 10.74 8.92 14.46
N LEU A 255 11.36 7.87 15.02
CA LEU A 255 10.61 6.80 15.67
C LEU A 255 9.83 7.33 16.88
N PHE A 256 10.42 8.24 17.66
CA PHE A 256 9.78 8.87 18.82
C PHE A 256 8.53 9.69 18.46
N SER A 257 8.38 10.11 17.21
CA SER A 257 7.16 10.78 16.73
C SER A 257 5.97 9.83 16.51
N PHE A 258 6.19 8.51 16.54
CA PHE A 258 5.13 7.51 16.43
C PHE A 258 4.70 7.00 17.81
N ASN A 259 3.43 6.60 17.89
CA ASN A 259 2.83 5.97 19.06
C ASN A 259 2.39 4.53 18.74
N ASN A 260 2.06 3.75 19.77
CA ASN A 260 1.47 2.40 19.67
C ASN A 260 2.37 1.41 18.91
N PHE A 261 3.56 1.14 19.44
CA PHE A 261 4.41 0.09 18.90
C PHE A 261 3.92 -1.30 19.33
N THR A 262 4.15 -2.31 18.49
CA THR A 262 3.91 -3.70 18.89
C THR A 262 5.00 -4.16 19.86
N SER A 263 4.74 -5.22 20.64
CA SER A 263 5.75 -5.78 21.55
C SER A 263 7.03 -6.20 20.82
N ASN A 264 6.90 -6.78 19.63
CA ASN A 264 8.05 -7.16 18.81
C ASN A 264 8.86 -5.94 18.35
N GLN A 265 8.20 -4.83 17.99
CA GLN A 265 8.87 -3.60 17.57
C GLN A 265 9.66 -2.97 18.73
N ILE A 266 9.05 -2.86 19.92
CA ILE A 266 9.73 -2.32 21.10
C ILE A 266 10.92 -3.18 21.50
N GLU A 267 10.74 -4.49 21.54
CA GLU A 267 11.84 -5.42 21.86
C GLU A 267 13.00 -5.27 20.86
N LYS A 268 12.68 -5.17 19.56
CA LYS A 268 13.69 -4.95 18.51
C LYS A 268 14.40 -3.59 18.69
N ILE A 269 13.66 -2.51 18.95
CA ILE A 269 14.22 -1.16 19.15
C ILE A 269 15.22 -1.17 20.31
N PHE A 270 14.85 -1.71 21.47
CA PHE A 270 15.75 -1.71 22.63
C PHE A 270 16.98 -2.60 22.42
N ARG A 271 16.84 -3.72 21.73
CA ARG A 271 17.99 -4.54 21.31
C ARG A 271 18.93 -3.75 20.39
N ILE A 272 18.40 -2.99 19.42
CA ILE A 272 19.22 -2.14 18.54
C ILE A 272 19.93 -1.06 19.35
N VAL A 273 19.20 -0.33 20.20
CA VAL A 273 19.76 0.74 21.04
C VAL A 273 20.93 0.24 21.89
N CYS A 274 20.82 -0.97 22.46
CA CYS A 274 21.86 -1.53 23.30
C CYS A 274 23.08 -2.05 22.53
N ASN A 275 22.91 -2.45 21.27
CA ASN A 275 23.95 -3.11 20.47
C ASN A 275 24.61 -2.19 19.43
N ASN A 276 23.94 -1.11 19.01
CA ASN A 276 24.51 -0.16 18.07
C ASN A 276 25.40 0.87 18.79
N ASN A 277 26.70 0.80 18.51
CA ASN A 277 27.71 1.69 19.12
C ASN A 277 27.45 3.19 18.84
N GLN A 278 26.84 3.54 17.71
CA GLN A 278 26.53 4.94 17.40
C GLN A 278 25.49 5.49 18.37
N ILE A 279 24.49 4.69 18.73
CA ILE A 279 23.45 5.06 19.71
C ILE A 279 24.05 5.08 21.12
N TYR A 280 24.83 4.05 21.48
CA TYR A 280 25.50 4.00 22.78
C TYR A 280 26.31 5.26 23.07
N ASN A 281 27.12 5.71 22.09
CA ASN A 281 28.00 6.88 22.26
C ASN A 281 27.26 8.21 22.43
N ILE A 282 26.02 8.32 21.93
CA ILE A 282 25.18 9.52 22.08
C ILE A 282 24.10 9.33 23.16
N GLY A 283 24.09 8.20 23.87
CA GLY A 283 23.04 7.84 24.83
C GLY A 283 22.94 8.76 26.04
N SER A 284 24.01 9.49 26.37
CA SER A 284 24.05 10.51 27.41
C SER A 284 23.61 11.90 26.93
N ASP A 285 23.50 12.12 25.62
CA ASP A 285 23.04 13.39 25.07
C ASP A 285 21.59 13.60 25.51
N PHE A 286 21.26 14.81 25.97
CA PHE A 286 19.99 15.09 26.65
C PHE A 286 18.75 14.65 25.85
N ASP A 287 18.72 14.96 24.55
CA ASP A 287 17.63 14.59 23.65
C ASP A 287 17.49 13.08 23.48
N ILE A 288 18.61 12.37 23.33
CA ILE A 288 18.62 10.91 23.19
C ILE A 288 18.24 10.25 24.50
N ASN A 289 18.85 10.67 25.61
CA ASN A 289 18.61 10.11 26.93
C ASN A 289 17.13 10.24 27.31
N TYR A 290 16.53 11.42 27.05
CA TYR A 290 15.11 11.66 27.25
C TYR A 290 14.25 10.65 26.47
N ILE A 291 14.52 10.45 25.18
CA ILE A 291 13.78 9.49 24.34
C ILE A 291 13.89 8.07 24.92
N LEU A 292 15.11 7.62 25.20
CA LEU A 292 15.38 6.27 25.66
C LEU A 292 14.69 5.96 27.00
N PHE A 293 14.76 6.87 27.96
CA PHE A 293 14.14 6.66 29.27
C PHE A 293 12.62 6.90 29.25
N SER A 294 12.11 7.83 28.43
CA SER A 294 10.67 8.01 28.23
C SER A 294 10.02 6.73 27.70
N TRP A 295 10.61 6.11 26.67
CA TRP A 295 10.13 4.82 26.16
C TRP A 295 10.36 3.66 27.12
N CYS A 296 11.47 3.64 27.86
CA CYS A 296 11.70 2.59 28.86
C CYS A 296 10.63 2.64 29.94
N ASP A 297 10.23 3.85 30.37
CA ASP A 297 9.18 4.06 31.36
C ASP A 297 7.80 3.68 30.77
N GLU A 298 7.49 4.10 29.54
CA GLU A 298 6.23 3.79 28.84
C GLU A 298 6.03 2.29 28.57
N TYR A 299 7.07 1.60 28.14
CA TYR A 299 7.02 0.22 27.68
C TYR A 299 7.65 -0.80 28.64
N CYS A 300 7.90 -0.41 29.90
CA CYS A 300 8.56 -1.26 30.90
C CYS A 300 7.90 -2.64 31.09
N PHE A 301 6.57 -2.74 30.97
CA PHE A 301 5.83 -3.99 31.12
C PHE A 301 5.84 -4.89 29.87
N ILE A 302 6.36 -4.39 28.76
CA ILE A 302 6.41 -5.10 27.47
C ILE A 302 7.79 -5.70 27.23
N LEU A 303 8.85 -5.02 27.68
CA LEU A 303 10.23 -5.46 27.50
C LEU A 303 10.50 -6.76 28.24
N SER A 304 11.29 -7.64 27.63
CA SER A 304 11.79 -8.82 28.33
C SER A 304 12.75 -8.43 29.46
N ASP A 305 12.85 -9.27 30.49
CA ASP A 305 13.79 -9.08 31.60
C ASP A 305 15.25 -8.98 31.10
N GLU A 306 15.59 -9.74 30.05
CA GLU A 306 16.90 -9.73 29.40
C GLU A 306 17.19 -8.36 28.78
N THR A 307 16.28 -7.84 27.95
CA THR A 307 16.45 -6.56 27.27
C THR A 307 16.44 -5.40 28.26
N THR A 308 15.60 -5.47 29.29
CA THR A 308 15.55 -4.46 30.37
C THR A 308 16.88 -4.40 31.13
N SER A 309 17.41 -5.56 31.52
CA SER A 309 18.70 -5.65 32.22
C SER A 309 19.84 -5.14 31.35
N LEU A 310 19.84 -5.49 30.05
CA LEU A 310 20.85 -5.01 29.11
C LEU A 310 20.81 -3.49 28.98
N PHE A 311 19.61 -2.90 28.82
CA PHE A 311 19.43 -1.46 28.72
C PHE A 311 19.96 -0.73 29.96
N GLN A 312 19.56 -1.17 31.15
CA GLN A 312 20.00 -0.58 32.43
C GLN A 312 21.51 -0.72 32.66
N SER A 313 22.15 -1.76 32.10
CA SER A 313 23.61 -1.91 32.17
C SER A 313 24.38 -0.94 31.26
N ARG A 314 23.74 -0.46 30.19
CA ARG A 314 24.36 0.37 29.14
C ARG A 314 24.11 1.85 29.32
N PHE A 315 22.93 2.24 29.80
CA PHE A 315 22.51 3.63 29.87
C PHE A 315 22.17 4.04 31.31
N ARG A 316 22.50 5.28 31.66
CA ARG A 316 22.10 5.90 32.92
C ARG A 316 21.19 7.09 32.64
N LYS A 317 20.13 7.24 33.42
CA LYS A 317 19.21 8.37 33.31
C LYS A 317 19.96 9.62 33.74
N ASN A 318 19.92 10.66 32.91
CA ASN A 318 20.50 11.94 33.28
C ASN A 318 19.74 12.50 34.50
N GLU A 319 20.48 13.05 35.46
CA GLU A 319 19.88 13.81 36.55
C GLU A 319 19.44 15.15 35.97
N TYR A 320 18.16 15.49 36.09
CA TYR A 320 17.68 16.84 35.80
C TYR A 320 18.31 17.78 36.83
N THR A 321 19.27 18.60 36.42
CA THR A 321 19.63 19.82 37.14
C THR A 321 18.79 20.95 36.56
N ASP A 322 17.90 21.54 37.37
CA ASP A 322 17.12 22.76 37.09
C ASP A 322 18.03 24.02 36.98
N ASP A 323 19.21 23.92 36.35
CA ASP A 323 20.23 24.97 36.32
C ASP A 323 20.47 25.55 34.90
N ASP A 324 19.47 25.53 34.02
CA ASP A 324 19.44 26.45 32.88
C ASP A 324 18.77 27.75 33.32
N GLU A 325 19.50 28.53 34.14
CA GLU A 325 19.30 29.98 34.20
C GLU A 325 19.42 30.55 32.78
N ASP A 326 18.49 31.43 32.44
CA ASP A 326 18.35 32.12 31.15
C ASP A 326 19.70 32.43 30.47
N PRO A 327 19.85 32.15 29.16
CA PRO A 327 21.01 32.64 28.43
C PRO A 327 21.01 34.18 28.46
N PRO A 328 22.15 34.83 28.73
CA PRO A 328 22.22 36.28 28.78
C PRO A 328 21.87 36.86 27.40
N PHE A 329 20.92 37.80 27.44
CA PHE A 329 20.32 38.60 26.36
C PHE A 329 21.17 38.86 25.10
#